data_AF-A0A0B2UJS9-F1
#
_entry.id   AF-A0A0B2UJS9-F1
#
_cell.length_a   1.000
_cell.length_b   1.000
_cell.length_c   1.000
_cell.angle_alpha   90.00
_cell.angle_beta   90.00
_cell.angle_gamma   90.00
#
_symmetry.space_group_name_H-M   'P 1'
#
loop_
_entity.id
_entity.type
_entity.pdbx_description
1 polymer ?
#
loop_
_entity_poly.entity_id
_entity_poly.type
_entity_poly.pdbx_seq_one_letter_code
_entity_poly.pdbx_strand_id
1 'polypeptide(L)'
;MQIWGVRSCYRLFSGSKESGMCTFSCLVSSCLCTASNCVTSNTSSSSPQPFLRSSLFSNVPPTVQFYIKGCKVTKPSKNICARLTWCHNSLLPIVMRQCLSRSHFTVVDESAMWIGYWGRHLKSNQYRTIQPFQKVNHFPGAFHMGRKDRLWQHIHEMMMIWGADEYHIMPTTYILPRDARKLKNYLHCSPQRNVIIKPVSSLQLTHYFC
;
A
#
# COMPACT_ATOMS: atom_id res chain seq x y z
N MET A 1 -7.50 14.15 -16.39
CA MET A 1 -6.50 15.15 -16.82
C MET A 1 -6.00 15.85 -15.56
N GLN A 2 -4.69 15.75 -15.30
CA GLN A 2 -4.03 16.45 -14.20
C GLN A 2 -4.11 17.96 -14.42
N ILE A 3 -4.25 18.73 -13.34
CA ILE A 3 -3.57 20.00 -13.06
C ILE A 3 -3.71 20.28 -11.55
N TRP A 4 -2.59 20.62 -10.93
CA TRP A 4 -2.43 21.01 -9.53
C TRP A 4 -2.63 22.53 -9.38
N GLY A 5 -3.15 22.97 -8.22
CA GLY A 5 -3.28 24.38 -7.85
C GLY A 5 -2.54 24.66 -6.54
N VAL A 6 -1.52 25.51 -6.64
CA VAL A 6 -0.56 25.92 -5.61
C VAL A 6 -1.20 26.90 -4.62
N ARG A 7 -1.00 26.70 -3.31
CA ARG A 7 -0.82 27.84 -2.39
C ARG A 7 0.50 27.67 -1.63
N SER A 8 1.37 28.63 -1.91
CA SER A 8 2.66 28.88 -1.30
C SER A 8 2.54 28.97 0.22
N CYS A 9 3.28 28.13 0.94
CA CYS A 9 3.56 28.34 2.35
C CYS A 9 5.07 28.13 2.55
N TYR A 10 5.86 29.11 2.12
CA TYR A 10 7.21 29.27 2.63
C TYR A 10 7.08 29.86 4.04
N ARG A 11 7.29 29.05 5.07
CA ARG A 11 7.70 29.56 6.37
C ARG A 11 8.98 28.85 6.80
N LEU A 12 9.97 29.69 7.06
CA LEU A 12 11.34 29.39 7.40
C LEU A 12 11.38 28.57 8.70
N PHE A 13 11.97 27.38 8.64
CA PHE A 13 12.44 26.69 9.84
C PHE A 13 13.71 27.41 10.31
N SER A 14 13.57 28.28 11.31
CA SER A 14 14.67 28.70 12.16
C SER A 14 15.03 27.56 13.10
N GLY A 15 16.29 27.11 13.03
CA GLY A 15 16.76 25.95 13.77
C GLY A 15 16.90 26.20 15.27
N SER A 16 16.65 25.14 16.04
CA SER A 16 17.27 24.88 17.34
C SER A 16 17.74 23.43 17.34
N LYS A 17 19.02 23.25 17.68
CA LYS A 17 19.70 21.96 17.79
C LYS A 17 19.08 21.14 18.92
N GLU A 18 18.68 19.91 18.63
CA GLU A 18 18.59 18.87 19.65
C GLU A 18 19.08 17.55 19.08
N SER A 19 20.05 16.98 19.79
CA SER A 19 20.82 15.79 19.47
C SER A 19 20.02 14.51 19.72
N GLY A 20 20.11 13.55 18.80
CA GLY A 20 20.04 12.13 19.16
C GLY A 20 18.79 11.32 18.77
N MET A 21 18.04 11.70 17.73
CA MET A 21 17.09 10.77 17.10
C MET A 21 17.43 10.53 15.63
N CYS A 22 17.84 9.31 15.31
CA CYS A 22 17.92 8.86 13.92
C CYS A 22 16.55 9.01 13.28
N THR A 23 16.41 9.97 12.37
CA THR A 23 15.16 10.23 11.65
C THR A 23 14.81 9.02 10.79
N PHE A 24 13.50 8.78 10.57
CA PHE A 24 13.00 7.72 9.68
C PHE A 24 13.66 7.73 8.28
N SER A 25 14.18 8.88 7.85
CA SER A 25 14.94 9.03 6.60
C SER A 25 16.25 8.22 6.56
N CYS A 26 16.92 8.00 7.71
CA CYS A 26 18.16 7.23 7.80
C CYS A 26 17.93 5.73 7.63
N LEU A 27 16.84 5.18 8.18
CA LEU A 27 16.46 3.78 7.98
C LEU A 27 16.05 3.52 6.53
N VAL A 28 15.28 4.44 5.94
CA VAL A 28 14.87 4.36 4.54
C VAL A 28 16.10 4.42 3.63
N SER A 29 17.03 5.35 3.86
CA SER A 29 18.24 5.49 3.02
C SER A 29 19.22 4.33 3.20
N SER A 30 19.51 3.87 4.43
CA SER A 30 20.46 2.75 4.64
C SER A 30 19.92 1.40 4.13
N CYS A 31 18.62 1.13 4.28
CA CYS A 31 18.00 -0.08 3.76
C CYS A 31 17.78 -0.04 2.24
N LEU A 32 17.47 1.12 1.65
CA LEU A 32 17.28 1.26 0.19
C LEU A 32 18.59 1.38 -0.58
N CYS A 33 19.63 2.02 -0.02
CA CYS A 33 20.94 2.11 -0.67
C CYS A 33 21.64 0.74 -0.74
N THR A 34 21.47 -0.11 0.28
CA THR A 34 21.96 -1.51 0.22
C THR A 34 21.09 -2.39 -0.69
N ALA A 35 19.80 -2.04 -0.84
CA ALA A 35 18.92 -2.65 -1.84
C ALA A 35 19.10 -2.09 -3.26
N SER A 36 20.00 -1.11 -3.47
CA SER A 36 20.28 -0.54 -4.80
C SER A 36 21.15 -1.44 -5.68
N ASN A 37 21.58 -2.59 -5.16
CA ASN A 37 21.91 -3.76 -5.98
C ASN A 37 20.65 -4.55 -6.40
N CYS A 38 19.48 -3.90 -6.44
CA CYS A 38 18.36 -4.33 -7.27
C CYS A 38 18.80 -4.12 -8.73
N VAL A 39 19.53 -5.13 -9.16
CA VAL A 39 19.80 -5.51 -10.53
C VAL A 39 18.48 -5.38 -11.33
N THR A 40 18.25 -4.17 -11.86
CA THR A 40 17.59 -3.96 -13.15
C THR A 40 18.61 -4.33 -14.22
N SER A 41 19.16 -5.55 -14.12
CA SER A 41 19.93 -6.03 -15.23
C SER A 41 18.95 -6.48 -16.30
N ASN A 42 18.93 -5.72 -17.37
CA ASN A 42 18.86 -6.29 -18.70
C ASN A 42 20.13 -7.15 -18.97
N THR A 43 20.51 -8.05 -18.06
CA THR A 43 21.52 -9.06 -18.35
C THR A 43 20.81 -10.32 -18.77
N SER A 44 20.95 -10.63 -20.05
CA SER A 44 20.94 -11.99 -20.56
C SER A 44 22.08 -12.80 -19.92
N SER A 45 22.08 -12.96 -18.59
CA SER A 45 23.01 -13.85 -17.91
C SER A 45 22.55 -15.28 -18.18
N SER A 46 23.41 -16.07 -18.82
CA SER A 46 23.16 -17.49 -19.12
C SER A 46 22.95 -18.35 -17.86
N SER A 47 23.34 -17.87 -16.68
CA SER A 47 23.21 -18.57 -15.40
C SER A 47 21.83 -18.38 -14.75
N PRO A 48 21.28 -19.42 -14.08
CA PRO A 48 20.01 -19.33 -13.39
C PRO A 48 20.12 -18.43 -12.15
N GLN A 49 19.11 -17.59 -11.96
CA GLN A 49 18.95 -16.69 -10.82
C GLN A 49 18.49 -17.43 -9.57
N PRO A 50 18.86 -17.00 -8.35
CA PRO A 50 18.52 -17.71 -7.13
C PRO A 50 17.02 -17.66 -6.80
N PHE A 51 16.46 -18.78 -6.34
CA PHE A 51 15.06 -18.85 -5.87
C PHE A 51 14.82 -18.07 -4.57
N LEU A 52 15.79 -18.08 -3.66
CA LEU A 52 15.70 -17.40 -2.37
C LEU A 52 16.63 -16.19 -2.33
N ARG A 53 16.18 -15.16 -1.62
CA ARG A 53 16.97 -14.00 -1.24
C ARG A 53 17.12 -13.99 0.28
N SER A 54 18.36 -13.91 0.76
CA SER A 54 18.67 -13.72 2.18
C SER A 54 18.04 -12.43 2.71
N SER A 55 17.55 -12.47 3.94
CA SER A 55 17.00 -11.27 4.59
C SER A 55 18.09 -10.23 4.81
N LEU A 56 17.70 -8.95 4.74
CA LEU A 56 18.54 -7.82 5.14
C LEU A 56 18.56 -7.62 6.66
N PHE A 57 17.64 -8.25 7.39
CA PHE A 57 17.49 -8.13 8.84
C PHE A 57 17.98 -9.39 9.53
N SER A 58 18.72 -9.22 10.63
CA SER A 58 19.19 -10.32 11.49
C SER A 58 18.02 -11.16 11.99
N ASN A 59 18.22 -12.48 12.07
CA ASN A 59 17.22 -13.45 12.53
C ASN A 59 15.92 -13.54 11.70
N VAL A 60 15.89 -12.95 10.51
CA VAL A 60 14.75 -13.08 9.59
C VAL A 60 15.08 -14.12 8.51
N PRO A 61 14.24 -15.15 8.30
CA PRO A 61 14.47 -16.18 7.28
C PRO A 61 14.57 -15.62 5.86
N PRO A 62 15.22 -16.35 4.92
CA PRO A 62 15.24 -15.97 3.51
C PRO A 62 13.83 -15.96 2.92
N THR A 63 13.62 -15.11 1.92
CA THR A 63 12.33 -14.92 1.23
C THR A 63 12.42 -15.38 -0.22
N VAL A 64 11.28 -15.71 -0.82
CA VAL A 64 11.21 -16.04 -2.25
C VAL A 64 11.51 -14.79 -3.07
N GLN A 65 12.46 -14.92 -4.00
CA GLN A 65 12.78 -13.86 -4.95
C GLN A 65 11.96 -14.04 -6.23
N PHE A 66 11.27 -12.97 -6.61
CA PHE A 66 10.39 -12.93 -7.78
C PHE A 66 11.06 -12.15 -8.91
N TYR A 67 10.91 -12.64 -10.15
CA TYR A 67 11.58 -12.07 -11.34
C TYR A 67 10.57 -11.71 -12.43
N ILE A 68 10.88 -10.64 -13.17
CA ILE A 68 10.05 -10.11 -14.26
C ILE A 68 10.76 -10.29 -15.62
N LYS A 69 10.41 -11.37 -16.34
CA LYS A 69 10.90 -11.75 -17.69
C LYS A 69 12.41 -12.09 -17.77
N GLY A 70 12.79 -12.82 -18.81
CA GLY A 70 14.20 -13.12 -19.18
C GLY A 70 14.99 -14.04 -18.25
N CYS A 71 14.61 -14.16 -16.98
CA CYS A 71 15.36 -14.92 -15.99
C CYS A 71 14.89 -16.38 -15.90
N LYS A 72 15.84 -17.31 -15.93
CA LYS A 72 15.64 -18.68 -15.43
C LYS A 72 15.91 -18.67 -13.93
N VAL A 73 15.04 -19.29 -13.12
CA VAL A 73 15.20 -19.35 -11.65
C VAL A 73 15.59 -20.76 -11.25
N THR A 74 16.56 -20.89 -10.34
CA THR A 74 16.96 -22.20 -9.79
C THR A 74 15.75 -22.92 -9.21
N LYS A 75 15.60 -24.20 -9.55
CA LYS A 75 14.44 -24.99 -9.11
C LYS A 75 14.67 -25.49 -7.68
N PRO A 76 13.75 -25.21 -6.73
CA PRO A 76 13.87 -25.74 -5.38
C PRO A 76 13.55 -27.25 -5.34
N SER A 77 13.75 -27.88 -4.19
CA SER A 77 13.46 -29.31 -4.01
C SER A 77 11.97 -29.62 -4.29
N LYS A 78 11.67 -30.87 -4.65
CA LYS A 78 10.29 -31.31 -4.93
C LYS A 78 9.34 -31.04 -3.75
N ASN A 79 9.83 -31.22 -2.52
CA ASN A 79 9.07 -30.96 -1.30
C ASN A 79 8.66 -29.48 -1.15
N ILE A 80 9.54 -28.56 -1.56
CA ILE A 80 9.22 -27.12 -1.56
C ILE A 80 8.24 -26.83 -2.69
N CYS A 81 8.53 -27.28 -3.92
CA CYS A 81 7.66 -27.06 -5.08
C CYS A 81 6.21 -27.51 -4.82
N ALA A 82 6.02 -28.66 -4.15
CA ALA A 82 4.70 -29.19 -3.81
C ALA A 82 3.87 -28.27 -2.90
N ARG A 83 4.52 -27.37 -2.16
CA ARG A 83 3.86 -26.40 -1.25
C ARG A 83 3.78 -24.98 -1.83
N LEU A 84 4.42 -24.71 -2.96
CA LEU A 84 4.37 -23.42 -3.64
C LEU A 84 3.08 -23.31 -4.46
N THR A 85 1.94 -23.22 -3.78
CA THR A 85 0.62 -23.17 -4.43
C THR A 85 -0.02 -21.79 -4.28
N TRP A 86 -0.59 -21.27 -5.37
CA TRP A 86 -1.24 -19.96 -5.41
C TRP A 86 -2.70 -20.10 -5.81
N CYS A 87 -3.61 -19.45 -5.09
CA CYS A 87 -5.04 -19.52 -5.35
C CYS A 87 -5.40 -18.81 -6.67
N HIS A 88 -6.10 -19.53 -7.56
CA HIS A 88 -6.63 -19.03 -8.81
C HIS A 88 -7.85 -18.13 -8.55
N ASN A 89 -7.92 -17.01 -9.29
CA ASN A 89 -9.14 -16.23 -9.45
C ASN A 89 -9.03 -15.32 -10.67
N SER A 90 -10.16 -14.73 -11.09
CA SER A 90 -10.25 -13.87 -12.27
C SER A 90 -9.50 -12.54 -12.16
N LEU A 91 -9.16 -12.10 -10.95
CA LEU A 91 -8.46 -10.84 -10.70
C LEU A 91 -6.93 -10.99 -10.62
N LEU A 92 -6.41 -12.21 -10.72
CA LEU A 92 -4.97 -12.43 -10.73
C LEU A 92 -4.35 -11.76 -11.98
N PRO A 93 -3.43 -10.80 -11.87
CA PRO A 93 -2.85 -10.14 -13.03
C PRO A 93 -1.98 -11.08 -13.87
N ILE A 94 -1.90 -10.85 -15.19
CA ILE A 94 -1.04 -11.64 -16.10
C ILE A 94 0.42 -11.61 -15.64
N VAL A 95 0.92 -10.44 -15.20
CA VAL A 95 2.29 -10.30 -14.70
C VAL A 95 2.54 -11.19 -13.47
N MET A 96 1.56 -11.32 -12.58
CA MET A 96 1.67 -12.22 -11.43
C MET A 96 1.64 -13.68 -11.85
N ARG A 97 0.75 -14.09 -12.75
CA ARG A 97 0.75 -15.47 -13.29
C ARG A 97 2.11 -15.86 -13.86
N GLN A 98 2.69 -14.98 -14.66
CA GLN A 98 4.01 -15.20 -15.25
C GLN A 98 5.12 -15.25 -14.19
N CYS A 99 5.03 -14.41 -13.17
CA CYS A 99 6.00 -14.36 -12.08
C CYS A 99 5.94 -15.64 -11.23
N LEU A 100 4.75 -16.06 -10.84
CA LEU A 100 4.48 -17.30 -10.10
C LEU A 100 5.02 -18.53 -10.85
N SER A 101 4.68 -18.66 -12.13
CA SER A 101 5.16 -19.77 -12.96
C SER A 101 6.69 -19.83 -13.04
N ARG A 102 7.37 -18.70 -13.20
CA ARG A 102 8.85 -18.66 -13.23
C ARG A 102 9.48 -19.00 -11.88
N SER A 103 8.81 -18.66 -10.79
CA SER A 103 9.23 -19.00 -9.43
C SER A 103 8.71 -20.39 -8.98
N HIS A 104 8.34 -21.26 -9.93
CA HIS A 104 7.92 -22.65 -9.66
C HIS A 104 6.68 -22.80 -8.79
N PHE A 105 5.79 -21.80 -8.79
CA PHE A 105 4.47 -21.91 -8.16
C PHE A 105 3.47 -22.60 -9.09
N THR A 106 2.60 -23.41 -8.50
CA THR A 106 1.43 -24.00 -9.15
C THR A 106 0.19 -23.18 -8.80
N VAL A 107 -0.58 -22.78 -9.82
CA VAL A 107 -1.87 -22.13 -9.59
C VAL A 107 -2.94 -23.21 -9.39
N VAL A 108 -3.70 -23.10 -8.30
CA VAL A 108 -4.68 -24.11 -7.85
C VAL A 108 -6.03 -23.45 -7.54
N ASP A 109 -7.12 -24.21 -7.55
CA ASP A 109 -8.44 -23.71 -7.16
C ASP A 109 -8.53 -23.37 -5.67
N GLU A 110 -9.52 -22.56 -5.30
CA GLU A 110 -9.73 -22.09 -3.92
C GLU A 110 -10.00 -23.23 -2.92
N SER A 111 -10.52 -24.36 -3.39
CA SER A 111 -10.77 -25.56 -2.57
C SER A 111 -9.49 -26.33 -2.21
N ALA A 112 -8.39 -26.10 -2.92
CA ALA A 112 -7.12 -26.76 -2.66
C ALA A 112 -6.30 -26.01 -1.59
N MET A 113 -5.22 -26.64 -1.12
CA MET A 113 -4.25 -25.95 -0.26
C MET A 113 -3.47 -24.90 -1.06
N TRP A 114 -3.54 -23.65 -0.64
CA TRP A 114 -2.81 -22.52 -1.22
C TRP A 114 -2.11 -21.69 -0.14
N ILE A 115 -1.01 -21.03 -0.50
CA ILE A 115 -0.23 -20.15 0.40
C ILE A 115 -0.35 -18.67 0.05
N GLY A 116 -0.77 -18.33 -1.16
CA GLY A 116 -0.99 -16.96 -1.60
C GLY A 116 -2.32 -16.75 -2.32
N TYR A 117 -2.92 -15.58 -2.09
CA TYR A 117 -4.15 -15.12 -2.73
C TYR A 117 -4.01 -13.65 -3.13
N TRP A 118 -4.39 -13.34 -4.37
CA TRP A 118 -4.51 -11.97 -4.86
C TRP A 118 -5.89 -11.76 -5.45
N GLY A 119 -6.74 -11.00 -4.78
CA GLY A 119 -8.11 -10.83 -5.23
C GLY A 119 -8.82 -9.66 -4.57
N ARG A 120 -10.13 -9.82 -4.33
CA ARG A 120 -10.95 -8.77 -3.71
C ARG A 120 -10.66 -8.65 -2.23
N HIS A 121 -11.10 -7.54 -1.63
CA HIS A 121 -11.13 -7.38 -0.19
C HIS A 121 -12.00 -8.47 0.44
N LEU A 122 -11.45 -9.18 1.43
CA LEU A 122 -12.16 -10.26 2.11
C LEU A 122 -13.15 -9.67 3.13
N LYS A 123 -14.28 -10.32 3.33
CA LYS A 123 -15.21 -9.97 4.41
C LYS A 123 -14.63 -10.41 5.76
N SER A 124 -15.11 -9.81 6.86
CA SER A 124 -14.62 -10.11 8.22
C SER A 124 -14.67 -11.60 8.57
N ASN A 125 -15.71 -12.32 8.13
CA ASN A 125 -15.82 -13.76 8.37
C ASN A 125 -14.80 -14.58 7.56
N GLN A 126 -14.41 -14.12 6.36
CA GLN A 126 -13.41 -14.79 5.54
C GLN A 126 -11.99 -14.58 6.08
N TYR A 127 -11.69 -13.42 6.68
CA TYR A 127 -10.40 -13.24 7.34
C TYR A 127 -10.18 -14.24 8.49
N ARG A 128 -11.25 -14.64 9.20
CA ARG A 128 -11.18 -15.66 10.26
C ARG A 128 -10.82 -17.06 9.77
N THR A 129 -11.02 -17.35 8.48
CA THR A 129 -10.69 -18.67 7.91
C THR A 129 -9.26 -18.75 7.38
N ILE A 130 -8.57 -17.61 7.25
CA ILE A 130 -7.20 -17.54 6.73
C ILE A 130 -6.23 -18.18 7.74
N GLN A 131 -5.41 -19.09 7.24
CA GLN A 131 -4.40 -19.78 8.03
C GLN A 131 -3.13 -18.93 8.23
N PRO A 132 -2.33 -19.15 9.28
CA PRO A 132 -1.14 -18.34 9.56
C PRO A 132 -0.09 -18.32 8.43
N PHE A 133 -0.03 -19.38 7.64
CA PHE A 133 0.88 -19.50 6.50
C PHE A 133 0.35 -18.85 5.21
N GLN A 134 -0.96 -18.55 5.15
CA GLN A 134 -1.59 -17.95 3.98
C GLN A 134 -1.35 -16.45 3.92
N LYS A 135 -1.08 -15.96 2.72
CA LYS A 135 -0.85 -14.54 2.43
C LYS A 135 -1.95 -14.03 1.53
N VAL A 136 -2.54 -12.90 1.91
CA VAL A 136 -3.59 -12.19 1.16
C VAL A 136 -3.12 -10.77 0.87
N ASN A 137 -3.55 -10.20 -0.25
CA ASN A 137 -3.10 -8.88 -0.71
C ASN A 137 -3.80 -7.69 -0.04
N HIS A 138 -4.79 -7.93 0.82
CA HIS A 138 -5.57 -6.89 1.50
C HIS A 138 -5.56 -7.07 3.00
N PHE A 139 -5.20 -6.03 3.75
CA PHE A 139 -5.33 -6.03 5.20
C PHE A 139 -6.80 -5.84 5.64
N PRO A 140 -7.21 -6.49 6.73
CA PRO A 140 -8.50 -6.21 7.36
C PRO A 140 -8.53 -4.73 7.77
N GLY A 141 -9.64 -4.04 7.51
CA GLY A 141 -9.80 -2.62 7.87
C GLY A 141 -9.04 -1.62 6.99
N ALA A 142 -8.29 -2.05 5.96
CA ALA A 142 -7.52 -1.13 5.09
C ALA A 142 -8.37 -0.02 4.44
N PHE A 143 -9.68 -0.23 4.30
CA PHE A 143 -10.62 0.78 3.80
C PHE A 143 -10.74 2.02 4.69
N HIS A 144 -10.36 1.95 5.97
CA HIS A 144 -10.30 3.11 6.86
C HIS A 144 -9.26 4.14 6.42
N MET A 145 -8.16 3.68 5.82
CA MET A 145 -7.10 4.55 5.29
C MET A 145 -7.30 4.84 3.80
N GLY A 146 -7.81 3.87 3.04
CA GLY A 146 -7.99 4.00 1.59
C GLY A 146 -9.17 4.87 1.16
N ARG A 147 -10.19 5.04 2.01
CA ARG A 147 -11.36 5.88 1.71
C ARG A 147 -11.21 7.27 2.29
N LYS A 148 -11.50 8.30 1.47
CA LYS A 148 -11.32 9.71 1.86
C LYS A 148 -12.20 10.14 3.04
N ASP A 149 -13.43 9.65 3.15
CA ASP A 149 -14.29 9.94 4.31
C ASP A 149 -13.71 9.39 5.61
N ARG A 150 -13.35 8.12 5.61
CA ARG A 150 -12.82 7.45 6.80
C ARG A 150 -11.47 8.03 7.19
N LEU A 151 -10.63 8.33 6.21
CA LEU A 151 -9.36 9.00 6.45
C LEU A 151 -9.56 10.37 7.11
N TRP A 152 -10.48 11.19 6.58
CA TRP A 152 -10.79 12.49 7.18
C TRP A 152 -11.36 12.35 8.60
N GLN A 153 -12.25 11.39 8.86
CA GLN A 153 -12.78 11.13 10.20
C GLN A 153 -11.67 10.83 11.20
N HIS A 154 -10.75 9.92 10.84
CA HIS A 154 -9.62 9.55 11.69
C HIS A 154 -8.65 10.69 11.92
N ILE A 155 -8.29 11.43 10.87
CA ILE A 155 -7.43 12.61 11.01
C ILE A 155 -8.10 13.66 11.89
N HIS A 156 -9.39 13.93 11.67
CA HIS A 156 -10.14 14.89 12.47
C HIS A 156 -10.22 14.47 13.94
N GLU A 157 -10.47 13.19 14.23
CA GLU A 157 -10.41 12.65 15.60
C GLU A 157 -9.04 12.87 16.23
N MET A 158 -7.94 12.61 15.49
CA MET A 158 -6.59 12.86 15.99
C MET A 158 -6.31 14.35 16.19
N MET A 159 -6.81 15.24 15.33
CA MET A 159 -6.72 16.69 15.54
C MET A 159 -7.44 17.14 16.81
N MET A 160 -8.55 16.50 17.18
CA MET A 160 -9.28 16.82 18.42
C MET A 160 -8.54 16.36 19.68
N ILE A 161 -7.74 15.29 19.59
CA ILE A 161 -6.99 14.72 20.72
C ILE A 161 -5.63 15.40 20.88
N TRP A 162 -4.90 15.58 19.78
CA TRP A 162 -3.49 16.00 19.77
C TRP A 162 -3.27 17.42 19.25
N GLY A 163 -4.32 18.09 18.80
CA GLY A 163 -4.26 19.43 18.24
C GLY A 163 -4.05 19.46 16.73
N ALA A 164 -4.40 20.61 16.14
CA ALA A 164 -4.29 20.81 14.70
C ALA A 164 -2.82 20.93 14.24
N ASP A 165 -1.92 21.46 15.07
CA ASP A 165 -0.53 21.70 14.66
C ASP A 165 0.20 20.39 14.26
N GLU A 166 -0.17 19.27 14.87
CA GLU A 166 0.39 17.95 14.58
C GLU A 166 -0.36 17.20 13.46
N TYR A 167 -1.69 17.33 13.40
CA TYR A 167 -2.55 16.50 12.52
C TYR A 167 -3.21 17.27 11.36
N HIS A 168 -2.82 18.52 11.10
CA HIS A 168 -3.27 19.29 9.93
C HIS A 168 -2.54 18.89 8.63
N ILE A 169 -2.46 17.58 8.37
CA ILE A 169 -1.81 16.98 7.19
C ILE A 169 -2.76 16.83 6.00
N MET A 170 -4.05 17.11 6.19
CA MET A 170 -5.10 17.02 5.18
C MET A 170 -5.99 18.27 5.22
N PRO A 171 -6.39 18.84 4.07
CA PRO A 171 -7.29 19.98 4.07
C PRO A 171 -8.65 19.63 4.68
N THR A 172 -9.31 20.63 5.27
CA THR A 172 -10.62 20.46 5.89
C THR A 172 -11.61 19.86 4.90
N THR A 173 -12.15 18.69 5.23
CA THR A 173 -13.08 17.98 4.36
C THR A 173 -14.47 17.95 5.00
N TYR A 174 -15.51 18.12 4.18
CA TYR A 174 -16.90 18.00 4.60
C TYR A 174 -17.50 16.72 4.02
N ILE A 175 -18.03 15.86 4.89
CA ILE A 175 -18.66 14.59 4.50
C ILE A 175 -20.15 14.82 4.29
N LEU A 176 -20.65 14.72 3.07
CA LEU A 176 -22.08 14.87 2.80
C LEU A 176 -22.85 13.55 2.93
N PRO A 177 -24.16 13.61 3.23
CA PRO A 177 -24.95 14.82 3.55
C PRO A 177 -24.72 15.37 4.96
N ARG A 178 -24.00 14.64 5.82
CA ARG A 178 -23.80 14.95 7.25
C ARG A 178 -23.32 16.40 7.51
N ASP A 179 -22.35 16.89 6.75
CA ASP A 179 -21.71 18.19 6.96
C ASP A 179 -22.22 19.29 6.02
N ALA A 180 -23.33 19.08 5.31
CA ALA A 180 -23.86 20.03 4.32
C ALA A 180 -24.05 21.45 4.90
N ARG A 181 -24.57 21.54 6.12
CA ARG A 181 -24.75 22.82 6.82
C ARG A 181 -23.42 23.52 7.12
N LYS A 182 -22.40 22.77 7.53
CA LYS A 182 -21.06 23.33 7.82
C LYS A 182 -20.41 23.85 6.55
N LEU A 183 -20.52 23.10 5.45
CA LEU A 183 -20.04 23.51 4.13
C LEU A 183 -20.75 24.79 3.67
N LYS A 184 -22.08 24.85 3.78
CA LYS A 184 -22.87 26.03 3.42
C LYS A 184 -22.41 27.26 4.20
N ASN A 185 -22.26 27.13 5.52
CA ASN A 185 -21.74 28.22 6.37
C ASN A 185 -20.32 28.63 5.95
N TYR A 186 -19.45 27.68 5.67
CA TYR A 186 -18.09 27.96 5.20
C TYR A 186 -18.09 28.79 3.91
N LEU A 187 -18.91 28.44 2.92
CA LEU A 187 -19.00 29.17 1.65
C LEU A 187 -19.62 30.57 1.82
N HIS A 188 -20.60 30.73 2.72
CA HIS A 188 -21.22 32.04 2.98
C HIS A 188 -20.29 33.06 3.66
N CYS A 189 -19.27 32.62 4.41
CA CYS A 189 -18.36 33.54 5.08
C CYS A 189 -17.49 34.38 4.13
N SER A 190 -17.24 33.93 2.89
CA SER A 190 -16.46 34.70 1.92
C SER A 190 -16.67 34.18 0.50
N PRO A 191 -16.90 35.07 -0.48
CA PRO A 191 -17.06 34.68 -1.89
C PRO A 191 -15.76 34.17 -2.53
N GLN A 192 -14.60 34.36 -1.89
CA GLN A 192 -13.31 33.86 -2.39
C GLN A 192 -13.03 32.40 -1.99
N ARG A 193 -13.89 31.78 -1.16
CA ARG A 193 -13.73 30.39 -0.74
C ARG A 193 -14.15 29.46 -1.87
N ASN A 194 -13.22 28.62 -2.30
CA ASN A 194 -13.45 27.60 -3.31
C ASN A 194 -13.37 26.23 -2.66
N VAL A 195 -14.14 25.29 -3.19
CA VAL A 195 -14.19 23.91 -2.71
C VAL A 195 -14.11 22.93 -3.88
N ILE A 196 -13.42 21.81 -3.67
CA ILE A 196 -13.26 20.75 -4.67
C ILE A 196 -14.21 19.61 -4.34
N ILE A 197 -15.11 19.31 -5.28
CA ILE A 197 -16.02 18.18 -5.15
C ILE A 197 -15.31 16.90 -5.60
N LYS A 198 -15.32 15.88 -4.75
CA LYS A 198 -14.84 14.53 -5.08
C LYS A 198 -15.96 13.52 -4.86
N PRO A 199 -16.19 12.57 -5.80
CA PRO A 199 -17.10 11.47 -5.53
C PRO A 199 -16.54 10.55 -4.44
N VAL A 200 -17.45 9.89 -3.71
CA VAL A 200 -17.16 9.12 -2.48
C VAL A 200 -16.23 7.93 -2.67
N SER A 201 -16.26 7.42 -3.88
CA SER A 201 -15.26 6.54 -4.43
C SER A 201 -15.36 6.76 -5.93
N SER A 202 -14.33 6.41 -6.69
CA SER A 202 -14.47 6.25 -8.14
C SER A 202 -15.47 5.13 -8.53
N LEU A 203 -16.32 4.62 -7.63
CA LEU A 203 -17.18 3.46 -7.90
C LEU A 203 -18.55 3.35 -7.18
N GLN A 204 -18.99 4.27 -6.30
CA GLN A 204 -20.42 4.38 -5.94
C GLN A 204 -20.72 5.67 -5.15
N LEU A 205 -21.89 6.24 -5.45
CA LEU A 205 -22.44 7.56 -5.13
C LEU A 205 -22.40 8.01 -3.66
N THR A 206 -21.75 9.15 -3.43
CA THR A 206 -22.09 10.29 -2.54
C THR A 206 -21.01 11.38 -2.86
N HIS A 207 -21.19 12.67 -2.53
CA HIS A 207 -20.21 13.73 -2.85
C HIS A 207 -19.43 14.20 -1.60
N TYR A 208 -18.13 14.45 -1.72
CA TYR A 208 -17.29 15.10 -0.70
C TYR A 208 -16.85 16.49 -1.17
N PHE A 209 -16.55 17.37 -0.22
CA PHE A 209 -16.00 18.69 -0.49
C PHE A 209 -14.70 18.87 0.28
N CYS A 210 -13.65 19.30 -0.42
CA CYS A 210 -12.36 19.73 0.10
C CYS A 210 -12.23 21.25 -0.04
#